data_AF-A0A9X7P4X1-F1
#
_entry.id   AF-A0A9X7P4X1-F1
#
_cell.length_a   1.000
_cell.length_b   1.000
_cell.length_c   1.000
_cell.angle_alpha   90.00
_cell.angle_beta   90.00
_cell.angle_gamma   90.00
#
_symmetry.space_group_name_H-M   'P 1'
#
loop_
_entity.id
_entity.type
_entity.pdbx_description
1 polymer ?
#
loop_
_entity_poly.entity_id
_entity_poly.type
_entity_poly.pdbx_seq_one_letter_code
_entity_poly.pdbx_strand_id
1 'polypeptide(L)'
;MERKPKIAPEEDARRYNLWQQGYTDSQIAKLVGCPPGSIKSWREARGLPPNRMPANNRNFRRGTGDWEFAPGDRIKVGIKHGMGINKHMDWCTGVIYAVYRRFIVVQLPRYKVTVSQWELKDGTVKIEMLARKAG
;
A
#
# COMPACT_ATOMS: atom_id res chain seq x y z
N MET A 1 5.90 -2.52 -36.60
CA MET A 1 4.82 -1.51 -36.56
C MET A 1 4.78 -0.90 -35.17
N GLU A 2 5.41 0.25 -34.98
CA GLU A 2 5.35 0.97 -33.69
C GLU A 2 4.00 1.68 -33.56
N ARG A 3 3.18 1.26 -32.59
CA ARG A 3 1.94 1.95 -32.26
C ARG A 3 2.28 3.19 -31.43
N LYS A 4 2.21 4.38 -32.03
CA LYS A 4 2.30 5.65 -31.29
C LYS A 4 1.25 5.66 -30.16
N PRO A 5 1.64 5.99 -28.92
CA PRO A 5 0.67 6.08 -27.83
C PRO A 5 -0.29 7.26 -28.11
N LYS A 6 -1.61 7.00 -28.07
CA LYS A 6 -2.67 8.02 -28.24
C LYS A 6 -2.80 8.97 -27.04
N ILE A 7 -1.93 8.87 -26.05
CA ILE A 7 -2.07 9.52 -24.75
C ILE A 7 -0.89 10.47 -24.56
N ALA A 8 -1.17 11.67 -24.08
CA ALA A 8 -0.14 12.65 -23.74
C ALA A 8 0.81 12.10 -22.66
N PRO A 9 2.12 12.39 -22.73
CA PRO A 9 3.11 11.85 -21.81
C PRO A 9 2.85 12.23 -20.35
N GLU A 10 2.25 13.40 -20.08
CA GLU A 10 1.88 13.83 -18.72
C GLU A 10 0.79 12.93 -18.13
N GLU A 11 -0.17 12.57 -18.98
CA GLU A 11 -1.31 11.73 -18.62
C GLU A 11 -0.88 10.26 -18.44
N ASP A 12 0.13 9.82 -19.18
CA ASP A 12 0.77 8.53 -18.96
C ASP A 12 1.45 8.44 -17.59
N ALA A 13 2.26 9.45 -17.26
CA ALA A 13 2.95 9.53 -15.97
C ALA A 13 1.96 9.59 -14.80
N ARG A 14 0.81 10.26 -14.98
CA ARG A 14 -0.26 10.32 -13.98
C ARG A 14 -0.89 8.95 -13.73
N ARG A 15 -1.24 8.20 -14.78
CA ARG A 15 -1.77 6.84 -14.66
C ARG A 15 -0.77 5.89 -14.01
N TYR A 16 0.50 6.02 -14.37
CA TYR A 16 1.57 5.22 -13.81
C TYR A 16 1.76 5.47 -12.31
N ASN A 17 1.78 6.73 -11.89
CA ASN A 17 1.85 7.10 -10.47
C ASN A 17 0.68 6.53 -9.67
N LEU A 18 -0.55 6.63 -10.20
CA LEU A 18 -1.72 6.07 -9.53
C LEU A 18 -1.66 4.54 -9.45
N TRP A 19 -1.18 3.88 -10.51
CA TRP A 19 -0.95 2.43 -10.46
C TRP A 19 0.11 2.04 -9.42
N GLN A 20 1.23 2.77 -9.33
CA GLN A 20 2.27 2.54 -8.32
C GLN A 20 1.74 2.75 -6.88
N GLN A 21 0.78 3.65 -6.69
CA GLN A 21 0.11 3.86 -5.41
C GLN A 21 -0.88 2.74 -5.06
N GLY A 22 -1.10 1.76 -5.95
CA GLY A 22 -1.96 0.60 -5.72
C GLY A 22 -3.42 0.83 -6.10
N TYR A 23 -3.75 1.91 -6.80
CA TYR A 23 -5.13 2.13 -7.27
C TYR A 23 -5.51 1.09 -8.32
N THR A 24 -6.76 0.64 -8.24
CA THR A 24 -7.36 -0.29 -9.22
C THR A 24 -7.69 0.42 -10.54
N ASP A 25 -7.80 -0.33 -11.64
CA ASP A 25 -8.09 0.22 -12.97
C ASP A 25 -9.34 1.13 -12.98
N SER A 26 -10.38 0.77 -12.21
CA SER A 26 -11.61 1.56 -12.07
C SER A 26 -11.43 2.85 -11.27
N GLN A 27 -10.55 2.85 -10.27
CA GLN A 27 -10.24 4.05 -9.50
C GLN A 27 -9.36 5.02 -10.28
N ILE A 28 -8.34 4.49 -10.97
CA ILE A 28 -7.50 5.28 -11.87
C ILE A 28 -8.39 5.92 -12.94
N ALA A 29 -9.28 5.15 -13.55
CA ALA A 29 -10.26 5.62 -14.53
C ALA A 29 -11.13 6.78 -14.00
N LYS A 30 -11.63 6.66 -12.76
CA LYS A 30 -12.43 7.71 -12.12
C LYS A 30 -11.62 8.99 -11.83
N LEU A 31 -10.38 8.84 -11.38
CA LEU A 31 -9.49 9.98 -11.06
C LEU A 31 -9.00 10.72 -12.31
N VAL A 32 -8.84 9.99 -13.40
CA VAL A 32 -8.38 10.48 -14.70
C VAL A 32 -9.53 10.97 -15.58
N GLY A 33 -10.76 10.55 -15.29
CA GLY A 33 -11.93 10.89 -16.11
C GLY A 33 -12.01 10.11 -17.41
N CYS A 34 -11.61 8.83 -17.41
CA CYS A 34 -11.69 7.96 -18.59
C CYS A 34 -12.42 6.65 -18.30
N PRO A 35 -12.84 5.89 -19.33
CA PRO A 35 -13.48 4.60 -19.13
C PRO A 35 -12.50 3.55 -18.53
N PRO A 36 -12.94 2.64 -17.64
CA PRO A 36 -12.09 1.58 -17.07
C PRO A 36 -11.41 0.69 -18.12
N GLY A 37 -12.10 0.44 -19.24
CA GLY A 37 -11.52 -0.30 -20.38
C GLY A 37 -10.29 0.40 -20.97
N SER A 38 -10.24 1.73 -20.92
CA SER A 38 -9.08 2.51 -21.38
C SER A 38 -7.85 2.27 -20.50
N ILE A 39 -8.03 2.26 -19.17
CA ILE A 39 -6.95 1.94 -18.22
C ILE A 39 -6.52 0.49 -18.35
N LYS A 40 -7.45 -0.45 -18.54
CA LYS A 40 -7.12 -1.86 -18.78
C LYS A 40 -6.20 -2.03 -20.00
N SER A 41 -6.58 -1.45 -21.14
CA SER A 41 -5.76 -1.51 -22.36
C SER A 41 -4.43 -0.77 -22.21
N TRP A 42 -4.43 0.37 -21.53
CA TRP A 42 -3.20 1.13 -21.20
C TRP A 42 -2.22 0.30 -20.37
N ARG A 43 -2.75 -0.41 -19.37
CA ARG A 43 -2.02 -1.30 -18.47
C ARG A 43 -1.45 -2.51 -19.22
N GLU A 44 -2.27 -3.17 -20.03
CA GLU A 44 -1.88 -4.33 -20.84
C GLU A 44 -0.82 -3.98 -21.88
N ALA A 45 -0.93 -2.84 -22.54
CA ALA A 45 0.07 -2.34 -23.49
C ALA A 45 1.45 -2.09 -22.84
N ARG A 46 1.49 -1.93 -21.51
CA ARG A 46 2.71 -1.72 -20.71
C ARG A 46 3.15 -2.96 -19.93
N GLY A 47 2.47 -4.10 -20.10
CA GLY A 47 2.79 -5.34 -19.38
C GLY A 47 2.55 -5.26 -17.86
N LEU A 48 1.81 -4.26 -17.38
CA LEU A 48 1.58 -4.06 -15.95
C LEU A 48 0.53 -5.04 -15.42
N PRO A 49 0.71 -5.69 -14.27
CA PRO A 49 -0.31 -6.55 -13.69
C PRO A 49 -1.50 -5.72 -13.17
N PRO A 50 -2.74 -6.25 -13.22
CA PRO A 50 -3.90 -5.54 -12.71
C PRO A 50 -3.83 -5.41 -11.19
N ASN A 51 -4.00 -4.19 -10.68
CA ASN A 51 -4.28 -3.95 -9.27
C ASN A 51 -5.72 -4.40 -8.99
N ARG A 52 -5.93 -5.71 -8.87
CA ARG A 52 -7.25 -6.26 -8.52
C ARG A 52 -7.44 -6.13 -7.02
N MET A 53 -8.41 -5.32 -6.61
CA MET A 53 -9.08 -5.62 -5.35
C MET A 53 -9.84 -6.95 -5.51
N PRO A 54 -9.79 -7.86 -4.51
CA PRO A 54 -10.59 -9.07 -4.55
C PRO A 54 -12.08 -8.71 -4.67
N ALA A 55 -12.80 -9.40 -5.57
CA ALA A 55 -14.14 -9.07 -6.06
C ALA A 55 -15.29 -9.19 -5.05
N ASN A 56 -15.02 -9.33 -3.75
CA ASN A 56 -16.07 -9.38 -2.73
C ASN A 56 -16.04 -8.12 -1.88
N ASN A 57 -16.80 -7.10 -2.29
CA ASN A 57 -16.82 -5.84 -1.58
C ASN A 57 -18.21 -5.19 -1.48
N ARG A 58 -19.18 -5.95 -0.95
CA ARG A 58 -20.25 -5.35 -0.13
C ARG A 58 -19.76 -4.95 1.27
N ASN A 59 -18.58 -5.43 1.68
CA ASN A 59 -18.03 -5.24 3.02
C ASN A 59 -17.03 -4.07 3.14
N PHE A 60 -16.88 -3.20 2.13
CA PHE A 60 -16.00 -2.03 2.25
C PHE A 60 -16.45 -1.00 3.29
N ARG A 61 -17.66 -1.16 3.84
CA ARG A 61 -18.13 -0.43 5.02
C ARG A 61 -17.61 -0.99 6.36
N ARG A 62 -16.80 -2.06 6.34
CA ARG A 62 -16.03 -2.59 7.49
C ARG A 62 -14.56 -2.72 7.06
N GLY A 63 -13.95 -1.59 6.72
CA GLY A 63 -12.64 -1.54 6.11
C GLY A 63 -11.51 -1.63 7.13
N THR A 64 -10.98 -2.82 7.33
CA THR A 64 -9.56 -3.15 7.54
C THR A 64 -9.48 -4.67 7.37
N GLY A 65 -8.72 -5.20 6.42
CA GLY A 65 -8.68 -6.66 6.25
C GLY A 65 -7.91 -7.28 7.42
N ASP A 66 -8.55 -7.91 8.41
CA ASP A 66 -7.97 -8.59 9.60
C ASP A 66 -6.93 -7.80 10.44
N TRP A 67 -6.52 -6.63 9.99
CA TRP A 67 -5.61 -5.72 10.65
C TRP A 67 -6.43 -4.80 11.54
N GLU A 68 -6.08 -4.68 12.82
CA GLU A 68 -6.77 -3.78 13.76
C GLU A 68 -6.43 -2.29 13.58
N PHE A 69 -5.72 -1.98 12.50
CA PHE A 69 -5.03 -0.73 12.26
C PHE A 69 -5.63 0.04 11.09
N ALA A 70 -5.78 1.36 11.22
CA ALA A 70 -6.22 2.25 10.15
C ALA A 70 -5.11 3.22 9.72
N PRO A 71 -5.13 3.70 8.46
CA PRO A 71 -4.29 4.83 8.06
C PRO A 71 -4.51 6.04 8.97
N GLY A 72 -3.42 6.61 9.48
CA GLY A 72 -3.41 7.71 10.43
C GLY A 72 -3.22 7.31 11.90
N ASP A 73 -3.33 6.03 12.24
CA ASP A 73 -3.05 5.56 13.60
C ASP A 73 -1.57 5.71 13.95
N ARG A 74 -1.29 6.10 15.20
CA ARG A 74 0.06 6.18 15.73
C ARG A 74 0.44 4.85 16.36
N ILE A 75 1.55 4.29 15.89
CA ILE A 75 2.07 3.01 16.35
C ILE A 75 3.57 3.10 16.66
N LYS A 76 4.02 2.22 17.55
CA LYS A 76 5.43 1.92 17.78
C LYS A 76 5.76 0.64 17.02
N VAL A 77 6.81 0.67 16.22
CA VAL A 77 7.32 -0.48 15.46
C VAL A 77 8.66 -0.87 16.07
N GLY A 78 8.75 -2.08 16.57
CA GLY A 78 10.00 -2.72 17.01
C GLY A 78 10.56 -3.56 15.88
N ILE A 79 11.79 -3.26 15.45
CA ILE A 79 12.50 -4.04 14.43
C ILE A 79 13.63 -4.77 15.14
N LYS A 80 13.69 -6.09 14.96
CA LYS A 80 14.72 -6.92 15.57
C LYS A 80 16.05 -6.73 14.84
N HIS A 81 17.05 -6.25 15.57
CA HIS A 81 18.42 -6.03 15.08
C HIS A 81 19.43 -6.96 15.79
N GLY A 82 20.53 -7.24 15.09
CA GLY A 82 21.68 -8.01 15.61
C GLY A 82 21.83 -9.42 15.02
N MET A 83 23.08 -9.88 14.95
CA MET A 83 23.46 -11.24 14.55
C MET A 83 23.84 -12.08 15.77
N GLY A 84 23.49 -13.37 15.77
CA GLY A 84 23.88 -14.31 16.81
C GLY A 84 23.18 -14.08 18.15
N ILE A 85 23.97 -13.98 19.22
CA ILE A 85 23.53 -13.94 20.63
C ILE A 85 23.04 -12.55 21.06
N ASN A 86 23.46 -11.49 20.36
CA ASN A 86 23.12 -10.09 20.66
C ASN A 86 21.91 -9.60 19.85
N LYS A 87 20.77 -10.30 19.96
CA LYS A 87 19.51 -9.86 19.35
C LYS A 87 18.84 -8.84 20.26
N HIS A 88 18.65 -7.62 19.78
CA HIS A 88 17.91 -6.56 20.47
C HIS A 88 16.78 -6.03 19.57
N MET A 89 15.84 -5.30 20.17
CA MET A 89 14.68 -4.74 19.48
C MET A 89 14.82 -3.23 19.45
N ASP A 90 14.98 -2.66 18.26
CA ASP A 90 15.02 -1.22 18.07
C ASP A 90 13.61 -0.71 17.85
N TRP A 91 13.15 0.16 18.74
CA TRP A 91 11.80 0.69 18.70
C TRP A 91 11.75 2.09 18.10
N CYS A 92 10.91 2.24 17.08
CA CYS A 92 10.66 3.50 16.39
C CYS A 92 9.17 3.83 16.42
N THR A 93 8.83 5.11 16.57
CA THR A 93 7.42 5.55 16.52
C THR A 93 7.09 6.07 15.13
N GLY A 94 5.91 5.73 14.63
CA GLY A 94 5.42 6.15 13.32
C GLY A 94 3.92 6.29 13.23
N VAL A 95 3.48 6.65 12.04
CA VAL A 95 2.07 6.75 11.67
C VAL A 95 1.80 5.76 10.55
N ILE A 96 0.68 5.06 10.61
CA ILE A 96 0.29 4.16 9.53
C ILE A 96 -0.08 4.99 8.30
N TYR A 97 0.69 4.83 7.24
CA TYR A 97 0.50 5.52 5.97
C TYR A 97 -0.58 4.83 5.14
N ALA A 98 -0.53 3.50 5.04
CA ALA A 98 -1.48 2.71 4.26
C ALA A 98 -1.60 1.28 4.84
N VAL A 99 -2.77 0.67 4.67
CA VAL A 99 -3.06 -0.69 5.14
C VAL A 99 -3.47 -1.52 3.93
N TYR A 100 -2.72 -2.57 3.65
CA TYR A 100 -3.00 -3.54 2.61
C TYR A 100 -3.32 -4.90 3.24
N ARG A 101 -3.95 -5.80 2.48
CA ARG A 101 -4.36 -7.12 3.00
C ARG A 101 -3.19 -7.94 3.58
N ARG A 102 -1.99 -7.82 3.01
CA ARG A 102 -0.82 -8.64 3.40
C ARG A 102 0.25 -7.89 4.19
N PHE A 103 0.20 -6.57 4.18
CA PHE A 103 1.19 -5.72 4.83
C PHE A 103 0.62 -4.35 5.12
N ILE A 104 1.19 -3.65 6.10
CA ILE A 104 0.94 -2.25 6.37
C ILE A 104 2.19 -1.45 5.99
N VAL A 105 2.00 -0.18 5.68
CA VAL A 105 3.09 0.77 5.45
C VAL A 105 3.05 1.79 6.57
N VAL A 106 4.15 1.95 7.27
CA VAL A 106 4.32 2.84 8.41
C VAL A 106 5.30 3.94 8.02
N GLN A 107 4.85 5.18 8.11
CA GLN A 107 5.70 6.35 7.98
C GLN A 107 6.43 6.59 9.31
N LEU A 108 7.75 6.40 9.31
CA LEU A 108 8.66 6.80 10.38
C LEU A 108 9.22 8.20 10.09
N PRO A 109 9.90 8.87 11.04
CA PRO A 109 10.40 10.23 10.85
C PRO A 109 11.37 10.39 9.66
N ARG A 110 12.13 9.35 9.33
CA ARG A 110 13.20 9.42 8.30
C ARG A 110 12.94 8.56 7.06
N TYR A 111 12.02 7.60 7.12
CA TYR A 111 11.72 6.67 6.02
C TYR A 111 10.36 5.98 6.20
N LYS A 112 9.91 5.26 5.18
CA LYS A 112 8.74 4.38 5.26
C LYS A 112 9.19 2.95 5.46
N VAL A 113 8.50 2.21 6.34
CA VAL A 113 8.72 0.79 6.54
C VAL A 113 7.48 0.03 6.13
N THR A 114 7.67 -1.08 5.44
CA THR A 114 6.60 -2.03 5.13
C THR A 114 6.66 -3.14 6.15
N VAL A 115 5.54 -3.42 6.83
CA VAL A 115 5.44 -4.53 7.79
C VAL A 115 4.43 -5.54 7.28
N SER A 116 4.88 -6.75 7.01
CA SER A 116 4.07 -7.86 6.56
C SER A 116 3.50 -8.68 7.73
N GLN A 117 2.45 -9.47 7.46
CA GLN A 117 1.91 -10.40 8.46
C GLN A 117 2.93 -11.45 8.90
N TRP A 118 3.88 -11.82 8.04
CA TRP A 118 4.87 -12.85 8.32
C TRP A 118 5.93 -12.37 9.32
N GLU A 119 6.42 -11.14 9.16
CA GLU A 119 7.39 -10.52 10.09
C GLU A 119 6.83 -10.35 11.51
N LEU A 120 5.51 -10.21 11.63
CA LEU A 120 4.84 -10.17 12.94
C LEU A 120 4.70 -11.57 13.54
N LYS A 121 4.48 -12.59 12.71
CA LYS A 121 4.35 -13.99 13.15
C LYS A 121 5.68 -14.58 13.59
N ASP A 122 6.76 -14.30 12.86
CA ASP A 122 8.10 -14.77 13.19
C ASP A 122 8.80 -13.92 14.28
N GLY A 123 8.18 -12.79 14.65
CA GLY A 123 8.64 -11.89 15.71
C GLY A 123 9.87 -11.06 15.33
N THR A 124 10.19 -10.96 14.03
CA THR A 124 11.22 -10.05 13.50
C THR A 124 10.77 -8.60 13.59
N VAL A 125 9.46 -8.37 13.49
CA VAL A 125 8.84 -7.07 13.73
C VAL A 125 7.78 -7.21 14.83
N LYS A 126 7.68 -6.19 15.68
CA LYS A 126 6.59 -6.02 16.64
C LYS A 126 5.92 -4.68 16.41
N ILE A 127 4.61 -4.62 16.64
CA ILE A 127 3.86 -3.36 16.57
C ILE A 127 3.08 -3.20 17.87
N GLU A 128 3.13 -1.99 18.42
CA GLU A 128 2.33 -1.57 19.57
C GLU A 128 1.52 -0.33 19.18
N MET A 129 0.24 -0.29 19.56
CA MET A 129 -0.61 0.87 19.31
C MET A 129 -0.35 1.94 20.38
N LEU A 130 -0.09 3.18 19.97
CA LEU A 130 0.18 4.29 20.90
C LEU A 130 -1.04 5.20 21.07
N ALA A 131 -1.72 5.52 19.97
CA ALA A 131 -2.95 6.28 19.98
C ALA A 131 -3.71 6.06 18.67
N ARG A 132 -5.02 5.82 18.79
CA ARG A 132 -5.92 5.93 17.63
C ARG A 132 -6.12 7.40 17.29
N LYS A 133 -6.22 7.71 16.00
CA LYS A 133 -6.58 9.06 15.56
C LYS A 133 -7.96 9.39 16.13
N ALA A 134 -8.04 10.39 17.03
CA ALA A 134 -9.32 11.00 17.38
C ALA A 134 -9.87 11.69 16.12
N GLY A 135 -11.12 11.37 15.79
CA GLY A 135 -11.79 11.74 14.54
C GLY A 135 -11.80 13.22 14.24
#